data_AF-A0A0F6WFY8-F1
#
_entry.id   AF-A0A0F6WFY8-F1
#
_cell.length_a   1.000
_cell.length_b   1.000
_cell.length_c   1.000
_cell.angle_alpha   90.00
_cell.angle_beta   90.00
_cell.angle_gamma   90.00
#
_symmetry.space_group_name_H-M   'P 1'
#
loop_
_entity.id
_entity.type
_entity.pdbx_description
1 polymer ?
#
loop_
_entity_poly.entity_id
_entity_poly.type
_entity_poly.pdbx_seq_one_letter_code
_entity_poly.pdbx_strand_id
1 'polypeptide(L)'
;MIDRAVLAARIRQAHLAALPSFTAGPLDESTTIVVAQALATEDATLTVTVSSSRFDVGPRGWDLAAAGTAVTVTVTCTDTESGARRHVQLREPEAWARAVIAEVDDGTTRVYLLGGIDPETGQPERGLVAYRFFLAEDATPIRVPPQLLTTPHYWIGPLD
;
A
#
# COMPACT_ATOMS: atom_id res chain seq x y z
N MET A 1 15.66 -18.05 -2.39
CA MET A 1 15.10 -16.68 -2.32
C MET A 1 13.68 -16.75 -2.89
N ILE A 2 12.62 -16.48 -2.10
CA ILE A 2 11.21 -16.62 -2.56
C ILE A 2 10.83 -15.50 -3.54
N ASP A 3 10.38 -15.82 -4.74
CA ASP A 3 9.95 -14.78 -5.69
C ASP A 3 8.94 -13.75 -5.09
N ARG A 4 9.02 -12.47 -5.50
CA ARG A 4 8.18 -11.39 -4.94
C ARG A 4 6.70 -11.59 -5.26
N ALA A 5 6.38 -12.07 -6.45
CA ALA A 5 5.00 -12.38 -6.84
C ALA A 5 4.47 -13.56 -6.05
N VAL A 6 5.30 -14.60 -5.86
CA VAL A 6 4.95 -15.76 -5.01
C VAL A 6 4.66 -15.33 -3.57
N LEU A 7 5.46 -14.41 -3.01
CA LEU A 7 5.23 -13.89 -1.66
C LEU A 7 3.91 -13.11 -1.56
N ALA A 8 3.65 -12.21 -2.51
CA ALA A 8 2.39 -11.44 -2.55
C ALA A 8 1.16 -12.36 -2.70
N ALA A 9 1.23 -13.36 -3.58
CA ALA A 9 0.15 -14.33 -3.77
C ALA A 9 -0.12 -15.14 -2.48
N ARG A 10 0.93 -15.58 -1.78
CA ARG A 10 0.82 -16.29 -0.51
C ARG A 10 0.17 -15.42 0.58
N ILE A 11 0.61 -14.17 0.71
CA ILE A 11 0.03 -13.21 1.66
C ILE A 11 -1.46 -13.01 1.34
N ARG A 12 -1.81 -12.77 0.09
CA ARG A 12 -3.21 -12.60 -0.32
C ARG A 12 -4.05 -13.81 0.01
N GLN A 13 -3.57 -15.02 -0.31
CA GLN A 13 -4.30 -16.25 -0.02
C GLN A 13 -4.53 -16.45 1.48
N ALA A 14 -3.52 -16.19 2.31
CA ALA A 14 -3.60 -16.35 3.75
C ALA A 14 -4.52 -15.32 4.43
N HIS A 15 -4.59 -14.10 3.88
CA HIS A 15 -5.30 -12.97 4.49
C HIS A 15 -6.50 -12.49 3.68
N LEU A 16 -6.99 -13.28 2.71
CA LEU A 16 -8.02 -12.87 1.76
C LEU A 16 -9.27 -12.29 2.42
N ALA A 17 -9.73 -12.91 3.51
CA ALA A 17 -10.93 -12.48 4.24
C ALA A 17 -10.73 -11.20 5.07
N ALA A 18 -9.48 -10.83 5.36
CA ALA A 18 -9.13 -9.65 6.14
C ALA A 18 -8.69 -8.47 5.27
N LEU A 19 -8.39 -8.69 3.99
CA LEU A 19 -8.03 -7.63 3.06
C LEU A 19 -9.29 -6.94 2.51
N PRO A 20 -9.27 -5.62 2.32
CA PRO A 20 -10.37 -4.93 1.65
C PRO A 20 -10.50 -5.39 0.19
N SER A 21 -11.74 -5.36 -0.31
CA SER A 21 -12.04 -5.58 -1.72
C SER A 21 -12.25 -4.25 -2.43
N PHE A 22 -11.76 -4.14 -3.66
CA PHE A 22 -11.81 -2.93 -4.46
C PHE A 22 -12.66 -3.07 -5.73
N THR A 23 -13.30 -4.22 -5.95
CA THR A 23 -14.10 -4.49 -7.17
C THR A 23 -15.51 -3.92 -7.15
N ALA A 24 -15.98 -3.40 -6.00
CA ALA A 24 -17.38 -3.01 -5.80
C ALA A 24 -17.72 -1.54 -6.15
N GLY A 25 -16.82 -0.80 -6.82
CA GLY A 25 -17.02 0.61 -7.18
C GLY A 25 -16.37 1.60 -6.20
N PRO A 26 -16.79 2.87 -6.20
CA PRO A 26 -16.06 3.94 -5.50
C PRO A 26 -15.99 3.70 -4.00
N LEU A 27 -14.78 3.51 -3.49
CA LEU A 27 -14.53 3.20 -2.09
C LEU A 27 -14.88 4.42 -1.23
N ASP A 28 -15.68 4.18 -0.19
CA ASP A 28 -15.80 5.11 0.93
C ASP A 28 -14.50 5.12 1.76
N GLU A 29 -14.36 6.15 2.59
CA GLU A 29 -13.27 6.21 3.56
C GLU A 29 -13.31 4.99 4.48
N SER A 30 -12.22 4.23 4.48
CA SER A 30 -12.14 2.97 5.23
C SER A 30 -10.72 2.71 5.67
N THR A 31 -10.60 2.08 6.83
CA THR A 31 -9.31 1.63 7.36
C THR A 31 -9.44 0.19 7.82
N THR A 32 -8.51 -0.66 7.39
CA THR A 32 -8.43 -2.06 7.76
C THR A 32 -7.05 -2.35 8.31
N ILE A 33 -6.98 -3.11 9.41
CA ILE A 33 -5.72 -3.45 10.07
C ILE A 33 -5.58 -4.96 10.09
N VAL A 34 -4.45 -5.45 9.57
CA VAL A 34 -4.07 -6.87 9.59
C VAL A 34 -2.78 -7.00 10.39
N VAL A 35 -2.78 -7.91 11.36
CA VAL A 35 -1.58 -8.26 12.12
C VAL A 35 -1.13 -9.66 11.71
N ALA A 36 0.13 -9.80 11.33
CA ALA A 36 0.69 -11.06 10.86
C ALA A 36 2.13 -11.24 11.34
N GLN A 37 2.58 -12.49 11.47
CA GLN A 37 4.01 -12.76 11.62
C GLN A 37 4.71 -12.47 10.30
N ALA A 38 5.90 -11.87 10.38
CA ALA A 38 6.72 -11.63 9.21
C ALA A 38 7.20 -12.97 8.62
N LEU A 39 7.05 -13.11 7.30
CA LEU A 39 7.44 -14.29 6.53
C LEU A 39 8.92 -14.24 6.11
N ALA A 40 9.50 -13.05 6.03
CA ALA A 40 10.89 -12.83 5.62
C ALA A 40 11.81 -12.40 6.76
N THR A 41 11.26 -12.03 7.93
CA THR A 41 12.03 -11.57 9.09
C THR A 41 11.65 -12.39 10.32
N GLU A 42 12.61 -13.09 10.92
CA GLU A 42 12.37 -13.87 12.14
C GLU A 42 12.06 -12.96 13.34
N ASP A 43 11.24 -13.48 14.26
CA ASP A 43 10.80 -12.80 15.50
C ASP A 43 10.26 -11.38 15.28
N ALA A 44 9.62 -11.18 14.13
CA ALA A 44 9.01 -9.93 13.76
C ALA A 44 7.51 -10.10 13.49
N THR A 45 6.73 -9.15 14.00
CA THR A 45 5.31 -9.00 13.72
C THR A 45 5.12 -7.78 12.83
N LEU A 46 4.31 -7.93 11.79
CA LEU A 46 3.89 -6.85 10.90
C LEU A 46 2.47 -6.43 11.25
N THR A 47 2.29 -5.13 11.46
CA THR A 47 0.98 -4.48 11.48
C THR A 47 0.81 -3.76 10.16
N VAL A 48 -0.15 -4.22 9.37
CA VAL A 48 -0.46 -3.72 8.03
C VAL A 48 -1.76 -2.94 8.12
N THR A 49 -1.66 -1.62 7.96
CA THR A 49 -2.80 -0.73 7.90
C THR A 49 -3.07 -0.38 6.45
N VAL A 50 -4.27 -0.70 5.97
CA VAL A 50 -4.76 -0.31 4.66
C VAL A 50 -5.80 0.78 4.86
N SER A 51 -5.52 1.99 4.41
CA SER A 51 -6.47 3.11 4.44
C SER A 51 -6.85 3.53 3.02
N SER A 52 -8.13 3.81 2.83
CA SER A 52 -8.69 4.33 1.57
C SER A 52 -9.23 5.72 1.85
N SER A 53 -8.84 6.71 1.05
CA SER A 53 -9.36 8.07 1.12
C SER A 53 -9.76 8.58 -0.26
N ARG A 54 -10.89 9.28 -0.33
CA ARG A 54 -11.34 9.91 -1.57
C ARG A 54 -10.50 11.14 -1.89
N PHE A 55 -10.33 11.41 -3.17
CA PHE A 55 -9.80 12.67 -3.66
C PHE A 55 -10.65 13.17 -4.82
N ASP A 56 -10.75 14.49 -4.93
CA ASP A 56 -11.28 15.19 -6.08
C ASP A 56 -10.37 16.41 -6.29
N VAL A 57 -9.60 16.38 -7.38
CA VAL A 57 -8.64 17.42 -7.71
C VAL A 57 -9.02 18.08 -9.03
N GLY A 58 -9.13 19.40 -8.98
CA GLY A 58 -9.34 20.21 -10.18
C GLY A 58 -8.14 20.18 -11.14
N PRO A 59 -8.31 20.76 -12.34
CA PRO A 59 -7.22 20.88 -13.29
C PRO A 59 -6.11 21.78 -12.75
N ARG A 60 -4.85 21.48 -13.10
CA ARG A 60 -3.68 22.29 -12.72
C ARG A 60 -2.74 22.45 -13.91
N GLY A 61 -2.73 23.64 -14.51
CA GLY A 61 -1.95 23.88 -15.72
C GLY A 61 -2.45 23.03 -16.88
N TRP A 62 -1.63 22.10 -17.38
CA TRP A 62 -2.02 21.13 -18.42
C TRP A 62 -2.56 19.82 -17.86
N ASP A 63 -2.49 19.61 -16.54
CA ASP A 63 -3.01 18.41 -15.90
C ASP A 63 -4.54 18.51 -15.79
N LEU A 64 -5.22 17.47 -16.28
CA LEU A 64 -6.68 17.36 -16.22
C LEU A 64 -7.15 17.15 -14.78
N ALA A 65 -8.43 17.45 -14.54
CA ALA A 65 -9.09 17.07 -13.28
C ALA A 65 -9.09 15.55 -13.12
N ALA A 66 -9.04 15.09 -11.87
CA ALA A 66 -9.10 13.68 -11.53
C ALA A 66 -9.84 13.49 -10.20
N ALA A 67 -10.68 12.46 -10.13
CA ALA A 67 -11.35 12.04 -8.91
C ALA A 67 -11.22 10.52 -8.75
N GLY A 68 -11.27 10.06 -7.51
CA GLY A 68 -11.16 8.63 -7.20
C GLY A 68 -10.72 8.37 -5.77
N THR A 69 -10.00 7.26 -5.58
CA THR A 69 -9.55 6.80 -4.27
C THR A 69 -8.04 6.63 -4.25
N ALA A 70 -7.40 7.19 -3.23
CA ALA A 70 -6.04 6.87 -2.85
C ALA A 70 -6.07 5.76 -1.80
N VAL A 71 -5.40 4.65 -2.07
CA VAL A 71 -5.25 3.57 -1.09
C VAL A 71 -3.81 3.55 -0.61
N THR A 72 -3.64 3.67 0.69
CA THR A 72 -2.34 3.68 1.37
C THR A 72 -2.19 2.39 2.16
N VAL A 73 -1.07 1.69 1.94
CA VAL A 73 -0.69 0.50 2.70
C VAL A 73 0.53 0.86 3.53
N THR A 74 0.34 0.94 4.84
CA THR A 74 1.39 1.19 5.81
C THR A 74 1.73 -0.11 6.50
N VAL A 75 2.98 -0.55 6.38
CA VAL A 75 3.47 -1.77 7.02
C VAL A 75 4.43 -1.36 8.10
N THR A 76 4.11 -1.74 9.34
CA THR A 76 4.99 -1.48 10.47
C THR A 76 5.50 -2.76 11.09
N CYS A 77 6.79 -2.82 11.36
CA CYS A 77 7.46 -3.97 11.93
C CYS A 77 7.80 -3.74 13.41
N THR A 78 7.42 -4.70 14.23
CA THR A 78 7.80 -4.77 15.65
C THR A 78 8.45 -6.10 15.95
N ASP A 79 9.37 -6.10 16.90
CA ASP A 79 9.85 -7.32 17.54
C ASP A 79 8.69 -8.04 18.21
N THR A 80 8.57 -9.35 18.00
CA THR A 80 7.42 -10.13 18.49
C THR A 80 7.39 -10.25 20.00
N GLU A 81 8.56 -10.31 20.66
CA GLU A 81 8.65 -10.47 22.12
C GLU A 81 8.53 -9.11 22.84
N SER A 82 9.35 -8.15 22.44
CA SER A 82 9.44 -6.85 23.12
C SER A 82 8.43 -5.81 22.63
N GLY A 83 7.80 -6.02 21.47
CA GLY A 83 6.93 -5.05 20.81
C GLY A 83 7.66 -3.82 20.27
N ALA A 84 8.98 -3.75 20.38
CA ALA A 84 9.77 -2.60 19.95
C ALA A 84 9.81 -2.47 18.42
N ARG A 85 9.73 -1.23 17.91
CA ARG A 85 9.86 -0.95 16.47
C ARG A 85 11.21 -1.46 15.93
N ARG A 86 11.16 -2.22 14.84
CA ARG A 86 12.33 -2.81 14.17
C ARG A 86 12.44 -2.36 12.74
N HIS A 87 13.65 -2.37 12.20
CA HIS A 87 13.84 -2.13 10.77
C HIS A 87 13.13 -3.22 9.96
N VAL A 88 12.46 -2.82 8.88
CA VAL A 88 11.75 -3.73 7.98
C VAL A 88 12.42 -3.71 6.62
N GLN A 89 12.76 -4.91 6.11
CA GLN A 89 13.27 -5.04 4.75
C GLN A 89 12.13 -4.84 3.75
N LEU A 90 12.33 -4.01 2.73
CA LEU A 90 11.26 -3.54 1.82
C LEU A 90 10.48 -4.65 1.11
N ARG A 91 11.09 -5.82 0.92
CA ARG A 91 10.53 -6.93 0.15
C ARG A 91 9.18 -7.43 0.66
N GLU A 92 9.05 -7.60 1.97
CA GLU A 92 7.80 -8.11 2.54
C GLU A 92 6.71 -7.02 2.62
N PRO A 93 7.01 -5.77 3.03
CA PRO A 93 6.09 -4.65 2.87
C PRO A 93 5.61 -4.44 1.43
N GLU A 94 6.50 -4.58 0.43
CA GLU A 94 6.11 -4.53 -0.98
C GLU A 94 5.14 -5.65 -1.33
N ALA A 95 5.43 -6.88 -0.89
CA ALA A 95 4.54 -8.02 -1.12
C ALA A 95 3.17 -7.84 -0.45
N TRP A 96 3.11 -7.21 0.72
CA TRP A 96 1.85 -6.80 1.35
C TRP A 96 1.09 -5.77 0.51
N ALA A 97 1.74 -4.70 0.06
CA ALA A 97 1.11 -3.70 -0.81
C ALA A 97 0.57 -4.32 -2.10
N ARG A 98 1.32 -5.28 -2.69
CA ARG A 98 0.91 -6.04 -3.87
C ARG A 98 -0.25 -6.99 -3.58
N ALA A 99 -0.22 -7.69 -2.46
CA ALA A 99 -1.30 -8.58 -2.05
C ALA A 99 -2.63 -7.84 -1.87
N VAL A 100 -2.58 -6.62 -1.33
CA VAL A 100 -3.73 -5.72 -1.18
C VAL A 100 -4.33 -5.38 -2.55
N ILE A 101 -3.51 -4.89 -3.48
CA ILE A 101 -4.01 -4.39 -4.79
C ILE A 101 -4.29 -5.47 -5.82
N ALA A 102 -3.84 -6.70 -5.60
CA ALA A 102 -3.92 -7.80 -6.57
C ALA A 102 -5.33 -8.13 -7.11
N GLU A 103 -6.42 -7.67 -6.47
CA GLU A 103 -7.77 -7.85 -7.02
C GLU A 103 -8.01 -7.08 -8.32
N VAL A 104 -7.43 -5.88 -8.41
CA VAL A 104 -7.57 -4.97 -9.55
C VAL A 104 -6.24 -4.71 -10.24
N ASP A 105 -5.19 -5.47 -9.87
CA ASP A 105 -3.88 -5.37 -10.52
C ASP A 105 -3.90 -6.07 -11.89
N ASP A 106 -3.96 -5.28 -12.96
CA ASP A 106 -3.92 -5.76 -14.35
C ASP A 106 -2.50 -5.88 -14.93
N GLY A 107 -1.47 -5.72 -14.09
CA GLY A 107 -0.06 -5.71 -14.49
C GLY A 107 0.43 -4.35 -14.98
N THR A 108 -0.45 -3.36 -15.14
CA THR A 108 -0.10 -1.96 -15.44
C THR A 108 -0.18 -1.05 -14.22
N THR A 109 -0.73 -1.56 -13.11
CA THR A 109 -0.89 -0.86 -11.84
C THR A 109 0.42 -0.31 -11.31
N ARG A 110 0.39 0.97 -10.99
CA ARG A 110 1.52 1.65 -10.37
C ARG A 110 1.34 1.70 -8.87
N VAL A 111 2.15 0.93 -8.17
CA VAL A 111 2.35 1.04 -6.73
C VAL A 111 3.54 1.96 -6.47
N TYR A 112 3.34 2.96 -5.63
CA TYR A 112 4.35 3.96 -5.28
C TYR A 112 4.84 3.74 -3.85
N LEU A 113 6.15 3.64 -3.67
CA LEU A 113 6.79 3.70 -2.37
C LEU A 113 6.83 5.17 -1.91
N LEU A 114 6.32 5.44 -0.71
CA LEU A 114 6.35 6.75 -0.05
C LEU A 114 7.52 6.86 0.97
N GLY A 115 8.15 5.73 1.29
CA GLY A 115 9.23 5.65 2.27
C GLY A 115 8.73 5.37 3.68
N GLY A 116 9.58 5.60 4.68
CA GLY A 116 9.25 5.39 6.10
C GLY A 116 8.66 6.62 6.76
N ILE A 117 7.67 7.24 6.10
CA ILE A 117 6.95 8.41 6.60
C ILE A 117 5.55 7.96 6.99
N ASP A 118 5.14 8.26 8.21
CA ASP A 118 3.76 8.06 8.64
C ASP A 118 2.85 9.01 7.83
N PRO A 119 1.89 8.47 7.06
CA PRO A 119 1.01 9.26 6.21
C PRO A 119 0.07 10.20 6.97
N GLU A 120 -0.18 9.95 8.26
CA GLU A 120 -1.06 10.79 9.09
C GLU A 120 -0.30 11.97 9.71
N THR A 121 0.91 11.74 10.20
CA THR A 121 1.71 12.78 10.87
C THR A 121 2.71 13.48 9.94
N GLY A 122 3.01 12.88 8.79
CA GLY A 122 4.03 13.33 7.86
C GLY A 122 5.46 13.21 8.40
N GLN A 123 5.67 12.51 9.52
CA GLN A 123 6.97 12.36 10.16
C GLN A 123 7.64 11.03 9.79
N PRO A 124 8.98 10.98 9.71
CA PRO A 124 9.69 9.71 9.60
C PRO A 124 9.43 8.81 10.82
N GLU A 125 9.03 7.55 10.60
CA GLU A 125 8.84 6.56 11.66
C GLU A 125 9.72 5.32 11.43
N ARG A 126 10.46 4.92 12.47
CA ARG A 126 11.31 3.73 12.41
C ARG A 126 10.45 2.48 12.27
N GLY A 127 10.82 1.65 11.30
CA GLY A 127 10.18 0.35 11.09
C GLY A 127 8.85 0.41 10.35
N LEU A 128 8.50 1.59 9.86
CA LEU A 128 7.35 1.83 9.00
C LEU A 128 7.81 1.95 7.56
N VAL A 129 7.02 1.41 6.63
CA VAL A 129 7.12 1.68 5.20
C VAL A 129 5.71 1.86 4.65
N ALA A 130 5.49 2.95 3.92
CA ALA A 130 4.22 3.25 3.29
C ALA A 130 4.30 3.09 1.78
N TYR A 131 3.26 2.49 1.21
CA TYR A 131 2.99 2.41 -0.21
C TYR A 131 1.65 3.04 -0.52
N ARG A 132 1.48 3.54 -1.74
CA ARG A 132 0.22 4.10 -2.22
C ARG A 132 -0.06 3.71 -3.66
N PHE A 133 -1.31 3.45 -3.97
CA PHE A 133 -1.81 3.30 -5.33
C PHE A 133 -3.14 4.06 -5.46
N PHE A 134 -3.55 4.34 -6.69
CA PHE A 134 -4.69 5.20 -6.98
C PHE A 134 -5.65 4.49 -7.90
N LEU A 135 -6.93 4.60 -7.59
CA LEU A 135 -8.03 4.06 -8.37
C LEU A 135 -8.90 5.23 -8.85
N ALA A 136 -9.38 5.18 -10.09
CA ALA A 136 -10.45 6.04 -10.57
C ALA A 136 -11.78 5.68 -9.89
N GLU A 137 -12.82 6.47 -10.15
CA GLU A 137 -14.16 6.25 -9.58
C GLU A 137 -14.77 4.88 -9.95
N ASP A 138 -14.38 4.32 -11.09
CA ASP A 138 -14.78 2.99 -11.56
C ASP A 138 -13.88 1.85 -11.03
N ALA A 139 -13.04 2.14 -10.03
CA ALA A 139 -12.03 1.27 -9.46
C ALA A 139 -10.90 0.84 -10.41
N THR A 140 -10.78 1.46 -11.59
CA THR A 140 -9.65 1.21 -12.50
C THR A 140 -8.35 1.80 -11.93
N PRO A 141 -7.23 1.05 -11.91
CA PRO A 141 -5.95 1.61 -11.52
C PRO A 141 -5.52 2.79 -12.40
N ILE A 142 -5.06 3.87 -11.77
CA ILE A 142 -4.54 5.05 -12.45
C ILE A 142 -3.15 5.43 -11.94
N ARG A 143 -2.48 6.30 -12.69
CA ARG A 143 -1.24 6.94 -12.22
C ARG A 143 -1.58 7.95 -11.12
N VAL A 144 -0.61 8.28 -10.29
CA VAL A 144 -0.77 9.36 -9.31
C VAL A 144 -1.12 10.66 -10.05
N PRO A 145 -2.25 11.31 -9.72
CA PRO A 145 -2.55 12.65 -10.21
C PRO A 145 -1.44 13.63 -9.78
N PRO A 146 -0.84 14.40 -10.70
CA PRO A 146 0.23 15.35 -10.35
C PRO A 146 -0.15 16.35 -9.27
N GLN A 147 -1.45 16.69 -9.15
CA GLN A 147 -2.00 17.56 -8.12
C GLN A 147 -1.81 17.00 -6.69
N LEU A 148 -1.67 15.68 -6.53
CA LEU A 148 -1.54 15.00 -5.24
C LEU A 148 -0.07 14.75 -4.84
N LEU A 149 0.91 15.14 -5.66
CA LEU A 149 2.33 14.94 -5.39
C LEU A 149 2.86 15.97 -4.36
N THR A 150 2.52 15.77 -3.09
CA THR A 150 3.06 16.55 -1.96
C THR A 150 4.25 15.87 -1.28
N THR A 151 4.46 14.59 -1.54
CA THR A 151 5.56 13.76 -1.02
C THR A 151 6.22 12.94 -2.14
N PRO A 152 7.45 12.45 -1.95
CA PRO A 152 8.08 11.57 -2.94
C PRO A 152 7.26 10.30 -3.19
N HIS A 153 6.92 10.03 -4.45
CA HIS A 153 6.23 8.82 -4.90
C HIS A 153 7.15 8.05 -5.85
N TYR A 154 7.80 7.00 -5.37
CA TYR A 154 8.73 6.19 -6.19
C TYR A 154 7.99 4.96 -6.74
N TRP A 155 7.78 4.90 -8.06
CA TRP A 155 7.18 3.71 -8.67
C TRP A 155 8.13 2.51 -8.55
N ILE A 156 7.65 1.40 -8.00
CA ILE A 156 8.47 0.22 -7.70
C ILE A 156 8.55 -0.82 -8.83
N GLY A 157 8.08 -0.48 -10.04
CA GLY A 157 8.04 -1.38 -11.20
C GLY A 157 6.99 -2.50 -11.06
N PRO A 158 6.77 -3.34 -12.09
CA PRO A 158 5.92 -4.52 -11.97
C PRO A 158 6.59 -5.63 -11.14
N LEU A 159 5.81 -6.67 -10.79
CA LEU A 159 6.34 -7.94 -10.35
C LEU A 159 6.79 -8.71 -11.60
N ASP A 160 8.10 -8.92 -11.77
CA ASP A 160 8.67 -9.71 -12.88
C ASP A 160 8.44 -11.22 -12.68
#